data_AF-A0A9P8L909-F1
#
_entry.id   AF-A0A9P8L909-F1
#
_cell.length_a   1.000
_cell.length_b   1.000
_cell.length_c   1.000
_cell.angle_alpha   90.00
_cell.angle_beta   90.00
_cell.angle_gamma   90.00
#
_symmetry.space_group_name_H-M   'P 1'
#
loop_
_entity.id
_entity.type
_entity.pdbx_description
1 polymer ?
#
loop_
_entity_poly.entity_id
_entity_poly.type
_entity_poly.pdbx_seq_one_letter_code
_entity_poly.pdbx_strand_id
1 'polypeptide(L)'
;MSAPIDNNDASTPLEETTQHPLPIETDDDTPDNTLTTIMMYQHLPPIGDPFDIYRGHSPPPPSIDKTRSMSIMRLFELFRLHKEGHMWKVGSPWIEVPLLQDELQDLKEVLWEDVSLFDYVYCRVWHEYDFEAKKMIIRYQDNHHYAIFIDRILSDIYTQLCEIRKSDDRAAARIVDDVWLDVTSLKNGLFHRADVAIRHLPDGYQLYPRVMVEALFPPKRKSMPHLIHRLITESQGRIRLAIGFNIVNWGSKKATVSTWQPEITGDADGKKIWTCKQKLRDDCFRSEDGSAVEGNLIFFWLKDFCSPDNDRGRIAGLDIPISIPYSKLAEYLDYAERKFTESEQRERAEGRREIATTRRPMM
;
A
#
# COMPACT_ATOMS: atom_id res chain seq x y z
N MET A 1 12.15 26.31 -58.24
CA MET A 1 11.24 26.24 -59.40
C MET A 1 11.67 25.03 -60.21
N SER A 2 10.95 23.94 -60.42
CA SER A 2 9.66 23.43 -59.94
C SER A 2 9.74 21.92 -60.23
N ALA A 3 9.12 21.09 -59.40
CA ALA A 3 8.78 19.70 -59.72
C ALA A 3 7.46 19.68 -60.55
N PRO A 4 6.74 18.55 -60.68
CA PRO A 4 6.95 17.34 -61.51
C PRO A 4 5.66 17.00 -62.34
N ILE A 5 5.68 15.99 -63.24
CA ILE A 5 4.46 15.33 -63.80
C ILE A 5 4.84 13.88 -64.20
N ASP A 6 4.52 12.89 -63.37
CA ASP A 6 3.40 11.91 -63.42
C ASP A 6 3.64 10.68 -64.31
N ASN A 7 3.90 9.54 -63.66
CA ASN A 7 3.66 8.20 -64.18
C ASN A 7 2.24 7.78 -63.79
N ASN A 8 1.39 7.53 -64.80
CA ASN A 8 0.05 6.99 -64.61
C ASN A 8 0.07 5.46 -64.61
N ASP A 9 -0.46 4.92 -63.52
CA ASP A 9 -0.99 3.56 -63.36
C ASP A 9 -2.29 3.37 -64.16
N ALA A 10 -2.46 2.18 -64.72
CA ALA A 10 -3.76 1.59 -65.09
C ALA A 10 -3.66 0.08 -64.78
N SER A 11 -4.05 -0.36 -63.58
CA SER A 11 -5.40 -0.79 -63.17
C SER A 11 -6.03 -1.85 -64.07
N THR A 12 -5.99 -3.10 -63.61
CA THR A 12 -6.88 -4.21 -64.01
C THR A 12 -7.65 -4.66 -62.77
N PRO A 13 -8.96 -4.93 -62.82
CA PRO A 13 -9.77 -5.15 -61.62
C PRO A 13 -9.75 -6.62 -61.19
N LEU A 14 -9.67 -6.87 -59.88
CA LEU A 14 -9.95 -8.18 -59.28
C LEU A 14 -11.17 -8.07 -58.37
N GLU A 15 -12.02 -9.08 -58.53
CA GLU A 15 -13.38 -9.21 -58.04
C GLU A 15 -13.47 -9.19 -56.50
N GLU A 16 -14.46 -8.43 -56.00
CA GLU A 16 -14.96 -8.52 -54.64
C GLU A 16 -15.59 -9.90 -54.40
N THR A 17 -14.96 -10.70 -53.54
CA THR A 17 -15.63 -11.83 -52.89
C THR A 17 -15.87 -11.45 -51.43
N THR A 18 -17.12 -11.08 -51.14
CA THR A 18 -17.61 -10.78 -49.79
C THR A 18 -17.75 -12.08 -49.01
N GLN A 19 -16.80 -12.39 -48.14
CA GLN A 19 -16.97 -13.40 -47.08
C GLN A 19 -17.11 -12.69 -45.73
N HIS A 20 -18.29 -12.85 -45.13
CA HIS A 20 -18.55 -12.50 -43.75
C HIS A 20 -17.68 -13.36 -42.81
N PRO A 21 -16.95 -12.77 -41.85
CA PRO A 21 -16.32 -13.54 -40.79
C PRO A 21 -17.34 -13.86 -39.69
N LEU A 22 -17.41 -15.15 -39.35
CA LEU A 22 -18.06 -15.67 -38.15
C LEU A 22 -17.35 -15.13 -36.89
N PRO A 23 -18.06 -15.02 -35.75
CA PRO A 23 -17.48 -14.50 -34.53
C PRO A 23 -16.46 -15.48 -33.97
N ILE A 24 -15.24 -15.00 -33.78
CA ILE A 24 -14.21 -15.68 -33.00
C ILE A 24 -14.56 -15.45 -31.54
N GLU A 25 -15.11 -16.47 -30.89
CA GLU A 25 -15.11 -16.57 -29.43
C GLU A 25 -13.65 -16.72 -29.00
N THR A 26 -13.07 -15.65 -28.46
CA THR A 26 -11.81 -15.72 -27.73
C THR A 26 -12.14 -16.10 -26.29
N ASP A 27 -11.98 -17.39 -25.96
CA ASP A 27 -11.80 -17.84 -24.58
C ASP A 27 -10.51 -17.20 -24.04
N ASP A 28 -10.67 -16.10 -23.31
CA ASP A 28 -9.62 -15.48 -22.52
C ASP A 28 -9.49 -16.24 -21.19
N ASP A 29 -9.00 -17.48 -21.29
CA ASP A 29 -8.50 -18.27 -20.16
C ASP A 29 -7.07 -17.79 -19.84
N THR A 30 -6.96 -16.54 -19.36
CA THR A 30 -5.77 -16.12 -18.62
C THR A 30 -5.86 -16.72 -17.21
N PRO A 31 -4.94 -17.60 -16.80
CA PRO A 31 -5.02 -18.24 -15.49
C PRO A 31 -4.97 -17.19 -14.38
N ASP A 32 -5.95 -17.28 -13.48
CA ASP A 32 -6.10 -16.43 -12.30
C ASP A 32 -4.85 -16.53 -11.43
N ASN A 33 -3.96 -15.54 -11.57
CA ASN A 33 -2.67 -15.48 -10.91
C ASN A 33 -2.78 -15.13 -9.41
N THR A 34 -3.99 -15.02 -8.84
CA THR A 34 -4.19 -14.86 -7.38
C THR A 34 -3.73 -16.08 -6.59
N LEU A 35 -3.75 -17.29 -7.16
CA LEU A 35 -3.20 -18.49 -6.52
C LEU A 35 -1.67 -18.47 -6.39
N THR A 36 -0.98 -17.80 -7.31
CA THR A 36 0.49 -17.63 -7.28
C THR A 36 0.92 -16.72 -6.12
N THR A 37 0.12 -15.71 -5.77
CA THR A 37 0.36 -14.83 -4.62
C THR A 37 0.28 -15.56 -3.28
N ILE A 38 -0.60 -16.57 -3.14
CA ILE A 38 -0.67 -17.40 -1.92
C ILE A 38 0.50 -18.41 -1.88
N MET A 39 0.94 -18.93 -3.03
CA MET A 39 2.05 -19.88 -3.08
C MET A 39 3.44 -19.26 -2.93
N MET A 40 3.63 -17.96 -3.21
CA MET A 40 4.90 -17.28 -2.93
C MET A 40 5.26 -17.25 -1.42
N TYR A 41 4.29 -17.47 -0.54
CA TYR A 41 4.51 -17.61 0.91
C TYR A 41 4.84 -19.04 1.37
N GLN A 42 4.81 -20.06 0.49
CA GLN A 42 4.95 -21.48 0.86
C GLN A 42 6.37 -22.06 0.74
N HIS A 43 7.32 -21.33 0.16
CA HIS A 43 8.73 -21.77 0.04
C HIS A 43 9.68 -21.06 1.00
N LEU A 44 9.14 -20.39 2.02
CA LEU A 44 9.91 -19.92 3.17
C LEU A 44 10.43 -21.14 3.95
N PRO A 45 11.66 -21.12 4.51
CA PRO A 45 11.98 -22.01 5.64
C PRO A 45 10.89 -21.83 6.71
N PRO A 46 10.55 -22.88 7.49
CA PRO A 46 9.39 -22.87 8.37
C PRO A 46 9.38 -21.55 9.15
N ILE A 47 8.31 -20.78 8.93
CA ILE A 47 8.00 -19.59 9.69
C ILE A 47 8.14 -20.03 11.16
N GLY A 48 9.19 -19.53 11.83
CA GLY A 48 9.16 -19.49 13.27
C GLY A 48 7.88 -18.77 13.61
N ASP A 49 6.95 -19.49 14.24
CA ASP A 49 5.64 -19.00 14.61
C ASP A 49 5.76 -17.55 15.11
N PRO A 50 5.09 -16.55 14.51
CA PRO A 50 5.10 -15.19 15.06
C PRO A 50 4.63 -15.15 16.51
N PHE A 51 3.94 -16.21 16.97
CA PHE A 51 3.50 -16.44 18.34
C PHE A 51 4.56 -17.08 19.26
N ASP A 52 5.70 -17.57 18.77
CA ASP A 52 6.76 -18.18 19.63
C ASP A 52 7.48 -17.14 20.50
N ILE A 53 7.44 -15.86 20.14
CA ILE A 53 8.04 -14.78 20.96
C ILE A 53 7.14 -14.42 22.16
N TYR A 54 5.86 -14.82 22.16
CA TYR A 54 4.89 -14.49 23.21
C TYR A 54 4.45 -15.70 24.05
N ARG A 55 4.93 -16.91 23.72
CA ARG A 55 4.54 -18.16 24.39
C ARG A 55 5.08 -18.30 25.83
N GLY A 56 5.89 -17.35 26.31
CA GLY A 56 6.46 -17.33 27.66
C GLY A 56 5.78 -16.40 28.67
N HIS A 57 4.79 -15.60 28.27
CA HIS A 57 4.11 -14.69 29.18
C HIS A 57 2.75 -15.27 29.58
N SER A 58 2.68 -15.86 30.78
CA SER A 58 1.40 -16.08 31.45
C SER A 58 0.61 -14.77 31.47
N PRO A 59 -0.70 -14.77 31.18
CA PRO A 59 -1.51 -13.57 31.29
C PRO A 59 -1.37 -13.01 32.71
N PRO A 60 -1.21 -11.68 32.88
CA PRO A 60 -1.26 -11.09 34.20
C PRO A 60 -2.60 -11.46 34.86
N PRO A 61 -2.63 -11.69 36.18
CA PRO A 61 -3.88 -11.99 36.87
C PRO A 61 -4.90 -10.87 36.60
N PRO A 62 -6.20 -11.20 36.48
CA PRO A 62 -7.22 -10.21 36.18
C PRO A 62 -7.19 -9.13 37.25
N SER A 63 -6.84 -7.90 36.84
CA SER A 63 -6.93 -6.73 37.70
C SER A 63 -8.41 -6.46 37.98
N ILE A 64 -8.81 -6.73 39.22
CA ILE A 64 -10.12 -6.43 39.77
C ILE A 64 -10.36 -4.90 39.70
N ASP A 65 -11.50 -4.49 39.12
CA ASP A 65 -12.07 -3.14 39.11
C ASP A 65 -11.35 -2.00 38.37
N LYS A 66 -11.04 -2.17 37.08
CA LYS A 66 -11.03 -1.01 36.16
C LYS A 66 -12.40 -0.87 35.51
N THR A 67 -13.21 0.06 36.00
CA THR A 67 -14.38 0.55 35.24
C THR A 67 -13.87 1.03 33.89
N ARG A 68 -14.17 0.27 32.82
CA ARG A 68 -13.67 0.55 31.47
C ARG A 68 -14.14 1.94 31.05
N SER A 69 -13.24 2.71 30.46
CA SER A 69 -13.57 4.04 29.93
C SER A 69 -14.71 3.96 28.92
N MET A 70 -15.58 4.97 28.93
CA MET A 70 -16.65 5.11 27.94
C MET A 70 -16.11 5.17 26.51
N SER A 71 -14.90 5.70 26.31
CA SER A 71 -14.24 5.72 25.01
C SER A 71 -13.88 4.32 24.51
N ILE A 72 -13.34 3.47 25.39
CA ILE A 72 -13.01 2.08 25.07
C ILE A 72 -14.26 1.29 24.73
N MET A 73 -15.31 1.40 25.57
CA MET A 73 -16.59 0.71 25.32
C MET A 73 -17.24 1.17 24.02
N ARG A 74 -17.17 2.47 23.72
CA ARG A 74 -17.68 3.02 22.46
C ARG A 74 -16.90 2.51 21.25
N LEU A 75 -15.57 2.44 21.31
CA LEU A 75 -14.74 1.90 20.24
C LEU A 75 -15.00 0.41 20.02
N PHE A 76 -15.08 -0.36 21.09
CA PHE A 76 -15.40 -1.79 21.04
C PHE A 76 -16.75 -2.03 20.34
N GLU A 77 -17.79 -1.29 20.74
CA GLU A 77 -19.10 -1.41 20.11
C GLU A 77 -19.10 -0.93 18.66
N LEU A 78 -18.36 0.14 18.33
CA LEU A 78 -18.19 0.59 16.95
C LEU A 78 -17.56 -0.50 16.07
N PHE A 79 -16.54 -1.18 16.57
CA PHE A 79 -15.91 -2.30 15.85
C PHE A 79 -16.85 -3.49 15.70
N ARG A 80 -17.63 -3.82 16.73
CA ARG A 80 -18.62 -4.90 16.69
C ARG A 80 -19.71 -4.62 15.66
N LEU A 81 -20.28 -3.41 15.69
CA LEU A 81 -21.26 -2.96 14.71
C LEU A 81 -20.69 -2.99 13.29
N HIS A 82 -19.45 -2.53 13.10
CA HIS A 82 -18.76 -2.58 11.80
C HIS A 82 -18.60 -4.03 11.31
N LYS A 83 -18.19 -4.94 12.18
CA LYS A 83 -18.07 -6.38 11.90
C LYS A 83 -19.41 -7.02 11.50
N GLU A 84 -20.49 -6.59 12.13
CA GLU A 84 -21.85 -7.04 11.83
C GLU A 84 -22.45 -6.38 10.56
N GLY A 85 -21.65 -5.60 9.81
CA GLY A 85 -22.10 -4.93 8.58
C GLY A 85 -23.03 -3.74 8.84
N HIS A 86 -23.15 -3.27 10.07
CA HIS A 86 -23.91 -2.06 10.39
C HIS A 86 -23.14 -0.84 9.91
N MET A 87 -23.50 -0.37 8.70
CA MET A 87 -22.93 0.82 8.10
C MET A 87 -23.21 2.05 8.97
N TRP A 88 -22.16 2.84 9.22
CA TRP A 88 -22.32 4.15 9.81
C TRP A 88 -23.04 5.08 8.81
N LYS A 89 -23.95 5.91 9.32
CA LYS A 89 -24.77 6.79 8.47
C LYS A 89 -23.91 7.73 7.63
N VAL A 90 -24.34 7.88 6.38
CA VAL A 90 -23.84 8.76 5.32
C VAL A 90 -23.55 10.17 5.85
N GLY A 91 -22.29 10.60 5.77
CA GLY A 91 -21.90 11.99 6.07
C GLY A 91 -20.40 12.19 6.35
N SER A 92 -19.72 11.19 6.94
CA SER A 92 -18.27 11.23 7.18
C SER A 92 -17.64 9.87 6.82
N PRO A 93 -16.51 9.83 6.09
CA PRO A 93 -15.81 8.59 5.77
C PRO A 93 -14.99 8.03 6.93
N TRP A 94 -15.02 8.69 8.09
CA TRP A 94 -14.32 8.25 9.30
C TRP A 94 -15.07 8.69 10.55
N ILE A 95 -14.77 8.01 11.65
CA ILE A 95 -15.21 8.31 13.00
C ILE A 95 -13.98 8.63 13.83
N GLU A 96 -14.03 9.75 14.54
CA GLU A 96 -13.03 10.11 15.52
C GLU A 96 -13.60 9.85 16.92
N VAL A 97 -12.86 9.12 17.74
CA VAL A 97 -13.22 8.86 19.14
C VAL A 97 -12.06 9.33 20.01
N PRO A 98 -12.28 10.29 20.94
CA PRO A 98 -11.28 10.66 21.93
C PRO A 98 -10.81 9.41 22.68
N LEU A 99 -9.50 9.22 22.77
CA LEU A 99 -8.90 8.07 23.44
C LEU A 99 -7.55 8.52 23.98
N LEU A 100 -7.35 8.39 25.29
CA LEU A 100 -6.07 8.71 25.92
C LEU A 100 -5.04 7.61 25.62
N GLN A 101 -3.76 7.93 25.83
CA GLN A 101 -2.68 7.03 25.47
C GLN A 101 -2.63 5.80 26.38
N ASP A 102 -2.96 5.96 27.67
CA ASP A 102 -3.14 4.88 28.63
C ASP A 102 -4.36 4.01 28.29
N GLU A 103 -5.44 4.62 27.81
CA GLU A 103 -6.63 3.90 27.34
C GLU A 103 -6.39 3.09 26.06
N LEU A 104 -5.39 3.44 25.24
CA LEU A 104 -5.04 2.68 24.04
C LEU A 104 -4.56 1.27 24.38
N GLN A 105 -3.83 1.09 25.47
CA GLN A 105 -3.38 -0.22 25.91
C GLN A 105 -4.55 -1.04 26.44
N ASP A 106 -5.41 -0.41 27.26
CA ASP A 106 -6.63 -1.04 27.77
C ASP A 106 -7.58 -1.46 26.62
N LEU A 107 -7.70 -0.67 25.54
CA LEU A 107 -8.46 -1.06 24.34
C LEU A 107 -7.91 -2.32 23.67
N LYS A 108 -6.58 -2.48 23.60
CA LYS A 108 -5.97 -3.69 23.02
C LYS A 108 -6.26 -4.92 23.84
N GLU A 109 -6.20 -4.80 25.17
CA GLU A 109 -6.53 -5.88 26.10
C GLU A 109 -7.99 -6.30 25.93
N VAL A 110 -8.92 -5.34 25.85
CA VAL A 110 -10.34 -5.61 25.61
C VAL A 110 -10.58 -6.27 24.25
N LEU A 111 -9.88 -5.85 23.20
CA LEU A 111 -9.97 -6.54 21.91
C LEU A 111 -9.42 -7.97 22.01
N TRP A 112 -8.33 -8.18 22.73
CA TRP A 112 -7.70 -9.50 22.88
C TRP A 112 -8.60 -10.53 23.59
N GLU A 113 -9.54 -10.07 24.44
CA GLU A 113 -10.56 -10.93 25.05
C GLU A 113 -11.55 -11.49 24.01
N ASP A 114 -11.78 -10.79 22.89
CA ASP A 114 -12.56 -11.27 21.75
C ASP A 114 -11.64 -11.44 20.54
N VAL A 115 -10.96 -12.59 20.47
CA VAL A 115 -10.00 -12.93 19.39
C VAL A 115 -10.61 -12.74 18.00
N SER A 116 -11.90 -13.01 17.83
CA SER A 116 -12.57 -12.86 16.53
C SER A 116 -12.79 -11.39 16.17
N LEU A 117 -13.12 -10.53 17.13
CA LEU A 117 -13.20 -9.10 16.91
C LEU A 117 -11.82 -8.47 16.77
N PHE A 118 -10.84 -8.92 17.56
CA PHE A 118 -9.44 -8.53 17.42
C PHE A 118 -8.94 -8.76 16.00
N ASP A 119 -9.03 -10.00 15.51
CA ASP A 119 -8.58 -10.37 14.15
C ASP A 119 -9.28 -9.50 13.10
N TYR A 120 -10.60 -9.35 13.21
CA TYR A 120 -11.37 -8.46 12.34
C TYR A 120 -10.87 -7.01 12.38
N VAL A 121 -10.68 -6.43 13.57
CA VAL A 121 -10.24 -5.03 13.71
C VAL A 121 -8.85 -4.82 13.13
N TYR A 122 -7.92 -5.75 13.37
CA TYR A 122 -6.54 -5.60 12.90
C TYR A 122 -6.34 -5.93 11.41
N CYS A 123 -7.22 -6.76 10.85
CA CYS A 123 -7.13 -7.18 9.44
C CYS A 123 -8.09 -6.43 8.51
N ARG A 124 -9.25 -5.97 9.00
CA ARG A 124 -10.33 -5.44 8.16
C ARG A 124 -10.72 -4.00 8.49
N VAL A 125 -10.42 -3.51 9.70
CA VAL A 125 -10.79 -2.15 10.10
C VAL A 125 -9.57 -1.24 10.08
N TRP A 126 -9.58 -0.25 9.19
CA TRP A 126 -8.55 0.77 9.20
C TRP A 126 -8.72 1.69 10.41
N HIS A 127 -7.71 1.72 11.28
CA HIS A 127 -7.70 2.60 12.43
C HIS A 127 -6.30 3.18 12.67
N GLU A 128 -6.25 4.41 13.16
CA GLU A 128 -5.01 5.10 13.52
C GLU A 128 -5.20 5.84 14.84
N TYR A 129 -4.13 5.92 15.64
CA TYR A 129 -4.12 6.70 16.88
C TYR A 129 -3.32 7.99 16.65
N ASP A 130 -3.98 9.13 16.81
CA ASP A 130 -3.34 10.44 16.79
C ASP A 130 -2.86 10.78 18.21
N PHE A 131 -1.55 10.66 18.43
CA PHE A 131 -0.92 10.94 19.73
C PHE A 131 -1.03 12.42 20.13
N GLU A 132 -1.05 13.33 19.15
CA GLU A 132 -1.10 14.76 19.41
C GLU A 132 -2.52 15.18 19.80
N ALA A 133 -3.51 14.71 19.03
CA ALA A 133 -4.91 15.00 19.29
C ALA A 133 -5.58 14.07 20.33
N LYS A 134 -4.87 13.03 20.80
CA LYS A 134 -5.35 12.03 21.77
C LYS A 134 -6.70 11.42 21.35
N LYS A 135 -6.74 10.91 20.13
CA LYS A 135 -7.96 10.32 19.55
C LYS A 135 -7.64 9.13 18.66
N MET A 136 -8.53 8.14 18.67
CA MET A 136 -8.57 7.06 17.71
C MET A 136 -9.41 7.49 16.51
N ILE A 137 -8.88 7.33 15.31
CA ILE A 137 -9.59 7.59 14.06
C ILE A 137 -9.87 6.24 13.42
N ILE A 138 -11.14 5.85 13.35
CA ILE A 138 -11.58 4.65 12.63
C ILE A 138 -12.09 5.11 11.26
N ARG A 139 -11.58 4.53 10.18
CA ARG A 139 -11.99 4.90 8.83
C ARG A 139 -12.97 3.86 8.28
N TYR A 140 -14.06 4.35 7.73
CA TYR A 140 -14.95 3.56 6.90
C TYR A 140 -14.36 3.57 5.50
N GLN A 141 -13.54 2.58 5.20
CA GLN A 141 -13.19 2.30 3.83
C GLN A 141 -12.75 0.85 3.76
N ASP A 142 -13.52 0.12 2.97
CA ASP A 142 -13.12 -1.11 2.34
C ASP A 142 -11.97 -0.74 1.38
N ASN A 143 -10.76 -0.61 1.95
CA ASN A 143 -9.56 -0.13 1.28
C ASN A 143 -8.97 -1.19 0.34
N HIS A 144 -9.75 -2.22 -0.03
CA HIS A 144 -9.29 -3.35 -0.81
C HIS A 144 -8.74 -2.91 -2.15
N HIS A 145 -9.30 -1.90 -2.82
CA HIS A 145 -8.65 -1.41 -4.05
C HIS A 145 -7.30 -0.76 -3.77
N TYR A 146 -7.11 -0.02 -2.69
CA TYR A 146 -5.78 0.53 -2.40
C TYR A 146 -4.79 -0.57 -2.05
N ALA A 147 -5.21 -1.59 -1.30
CA ALA A 147 -4.38 -2.76 -1.03
C ALA A 147 -4.01 -3.49 -2.33
N ILE A 148 -4.97 -3.70 -3.24
CA ILE A 148 -4.73 -4.29 -4.57
C ILE A 148 -3.78 -3.42 -5.41
N PHE A 149 -3.96 -2.10 -5.39
CA PHE A 149 -3.10 -1.15 -6.11
C PHE A 149 -1.65 -1.20 -5.60
N ILE A 150 -1.49 -1.16 -4.28
CA ILE A 150 -0.18 -1.26 -3.63
C ILE A 150 0.46 -2.63 -3.89
N ASP A 151 -0.30 -3.72 -3.81
CA ASP A 151 0.19 -5.07 -4.11
C ASP A 151 0.74 -5.19 -5.53
N ARG A 152 0.06 -4.60 -6.52
CA ARG A 152 0.55 -4.54 -7.91
C ARG A 152 1.85 -3.74 -8.05
N ILE A 153 1.97 -2.61 -7.34
CA ILE A 153 3.22 -1.84 -7.28
C ILE A 153 4.34 -2.71 -6.73
N LEU A 154 4.11 -3.42 -5.62
CA LEU A 154 5.12 -4.29 -5.03
C LEU A 154 5.51 -5.45 -5.92
N SER A 155 4.54 -6.05 -6.61
CA SER A 155 4.79 -7.11 -7.58
C SER A 155 5.73 -6.62 -8.71
N ASP A 156 5.54 -5.41 -9.22
CA ASP A 156 6.40 -4.83 -10.26
C ASP A 156 7.81 -4.53 -9.73
N ILE A 157 7.92 -3.99 -8.52
CA ILE A 157 9.22 -3.77 -7.84
C ILE A 157 9.95 -5.11 -7.63
N TYR A 158 9.24 -6.12 -7.13
CA TYR A 158 9.80 -7.44 -6.88
C TYR A 158 10.27 -8.11 -8.18
N THR A 159 9.50 -7.96 -9.25
CA THR A 159 9.87 -8.48 -10.58
C THR A 159 11.18 -7.85 -11.05
N GLN A 160 11.30 -6.53 -10.97
CA GLN A 160 12.54 -5.82 -11.32
C GLN A 160 13.71 -6.24 -10.42
N LEU A 161 13.51 -6.38 -9.12
CA LEU A 161 14.53 -6.90 -8.19
C LEU A 161 14.97 -8.33 -8.58
N CYS A 162 14.04 -9.21 -8.95
CA CYS A 162 14.36 -10.56 -9.41
C CYS A 162 15.16 -10.57 -10.71
N GLU A 163 14.90 -9.64 -11.63
CA GLU A 163 15.68 -9.47 -12.86
C GLU A 163 17.10 -8.99 -12.53
N ILE A 164 17.24 -8.01 -11.64
CA ILE A 164 18.55 -7.53 -11.13
C ILE A 164 19.32 -8.68 -10.47
N ARG A 165 18.66 -9.49 -9.65
CA ARG A 165 19.26 -10.66 -8.98
C ARG A 165 19.84 -11.68 -9.95
N LYS A 166 19.22 -11.83 -11.12
CA LYS A 166 19.64 -12.76 -12.18
C LYS A 166 20.72 -12.17 -13.10
N SER A 167 21.05 -10.88 -12.96
CA SER A 167 22.08 -10.23 -13.76
C SER A 167 23.49 -10.71 -13.38
N ASP A 168 24.47 -10.46 -14.26
CA ASP A 168 25.88 -10.79 -14.00
C ASP A 168 26.53 -9.91 -12.91
N ASP A 169 25.84 -8.87 -12.45
CA ASP A 169 26.32 -7.98 -11.39
C ASP A 169 26.14 -8.64 -10.01
N ARG A 170 27.21 -9.28 -9.54
CA ARG A 170 27.26 -9.94 -8.22
C ARG A 170 27.05 -8.97 -7.05
N ALA A 171 27.40 -7.69 -7.19
CA ALA A 171 27.19 -6.72 -6.12
C ALA A 171 25.70 -6.37 -6.02
N ALA A 172 25.06 -6.12 -7.16
CA ALA A 172 23.62 -5.89 -7.23
C ALA A 172 22.82 -7.09 -6.73
N ALA A 173 23.17 -8.30 -7.18
CA ALA A 173 22.47 -9.53 -6.77
C ALA A 173 22.52 -9.75 -5.25
N ARG A 174 23.66 -9.48 -4.61
CA ARG A 174 23.81 -9.59 -3.15
C ARG A 174 22.94 -8.60 -2.39
N ILE A 175 22.85 -7.35 -2.88
CA ILE A 175 21.95 -6.37 -2.27
C ILE A 175 20.51 -6.84 -2.38
N VAL A 176 20.10 -7.37 -3.53
CA VAL A 176 18.74 -7.91 -3.69
C VAL A 176 18.47 -9.07 -2.74
N ASP A 177 19.43 -9.97 -2.51
CA ASP A 177 19.32 -11.06 -1.53
C ASP A 177 19.04 -10.54 -0.10
N ASP A 178 19.52 -9.34 0.21
CA ASP A 178 19.37 -8.68 1.50
C ASP A 178 18.11 -7.79 1.57
N VAL A 179 17.37 -7.59 0.48
CA VAL A 179 16.12 -6.81 0.47
C VAL A 179 14.95 -7.66 0.95
N TRP A 180 14.20 -7.14 1.93
CA TRP A 180 13.01 -7.78 2.47
C TRP A 180 11.81 -6.84 2.45
N LEU A 181 10.68 -7.31 1.94
CA LEU A 181 9.41 -6.58 1.93
C LEU A 181 8.64 -6.90 3.21
N ASP A 182 8.19 -5.84 3.88
CA ASP A 182 7.53 -5.93 5.18
C ASP A 182 6.32 -5.00 5.25
N VAL A 183 5.32 -5.39 6.03
CA VAL A 183 4.15 -4.58 6.37
C VAL A 183 4.13 -4.41 7.88
N THR A 184 5.11 -3.68 8.43
CA THR A 184 5.22 -3.47 9.89
C THR A 184 5.03 -2.02 10.33
N SER A 185 4.55 -1.90 11.57
CA SER A 185 4.52 -0.64 12.32
C SER A 185 5.91 -0.28 12.86
N LEU A 186 6.31 0.98 12.74
CA LEU A 186 7.50 1.51 13.39
C LEU A 186 7.30 1.51 14.93
N LYS A 187 8.30 1.07 15.71
CA LYS A 187 8.17 0.75 17.14
C LYS A 187 8.61 1.85 18.14
N ASN A 188 8.87 3.08 17.70
CA ASN A 188 9.56 4.10 18.54
C ASN A 188 8.68 5.24 19.09
N GLY A 189 7.41 4.97 19.42
CA GLY A 189 6.47 6.04 19.82
C GLY A 189 5.97 6.89 18.64
N LEU A 190 6.69 6.87 17.52
CA LEU A 190 6.16 7.06 16.17
C LEU A 190 5.50 5.76 15.72
N PHE A 191 4.30 5.45 16.21
CA PHE A 191 3.52 4.33 15.66
C PHE A 191 2.93 4.75 14.31
N HIS A 192 3.76 4.78 13.27
CA HIS A 192 3.26 4.81 11.91
C HIS A 192 3.40 3.40 11.32
N ARG A 193 2.26 2.83 10.94
CA ARG A 193 2.22 1.63 10.11
C ARG A 193 2.18 2.10 8.68
N ALA A 194 3.27 1.83 7.97
CA ALA A 194 3.30 2.08 6.56
C ALA A 194 2.39 1.10 5.82
N ASP A 195 1.82 1.53 4.69
CA ASP A 195 1.15 0.58 3.80
C ASP A 195 2.16 -0.47 3.31
N VAL A 196 3.39 -0.04 3.00
CA VAL A 196 4.53 -0.93 2.76
C VAL A 196 5.83 -0.35 3.29
N ALA A 197 6.65 -1.21 3.88
CA ALA A 197 7.99 -0.94 4.35
C ALA A 197 8.98 -1.92 3.71
N ILE A 198 9.95 -1.44 2.92
CA ILE A 198 11.01 -2.28 2.35
C ILE A 198 12.28 -2.08 3.18
N ARG A 199 12.83 -3.20 3.66
CA ARG A 199 13.94 -3.29 4.62
C ARG A 199 15.15 -3.96 4.00
N HIS A 200 16.29 -3.81 4.65
CA HIS A 200 17.56 -4.44 4.29
C HIS A 200 18.05 -5.27 5.48
N LEU A 201 18.30 -6.57 5.28
CA LEU A 201 18.49 -7.55 6.37
C LEU A 201 19.79 -7.43 7.19
N PRO A 202 20.95 -7.01 6.63
CA PRO A 202 22.15 -6.76 7.42
C PRO A 202 21.96 -5.73 8.54
N ASP A 203 20.91 -4.91 8.45
CA ASP A 203 20.56 -3.90 9.45
C ASP A 203 19.87 -4.47 10.70
N GLY A 204 19.54 -5.77 10.74
CA GLY A 204 18.73 -6.39 11.80
C GLY A 204 17.28 -5.92 11.79
N TYR A 205 16.53 -6.16 12.88
CA TYR A 205 15.18 -5.61 13.10
C TYR A 205 15.20 -4.09 13.38
N GLN A 206 15.97 -3.33 12.59
CA GLN A 206 16.05 -1.89 12.70
C GLN A 206 14.66 -1.26 12.59
N LEU A 207 14.46 -0.21 13.38
CA LEU A 207 13.13 0.36 13.63
C LEU A 207 12.56 1.10 12.42
N TYR A 208 13.39 1.39 11.40
CA TYR A 208 13.02 2.16 10.22
C TYR A 208 13.32 1.40 8.91
N PRO A 209 12.39 1.38 7.94
CA PRO A 209 12.66 0.82 6.62
C PRO A 209 13.59 1.71 5.80
N ARG A 210 14.05 1.16 4.67
CA ARG A 210 14.82 1.89 3.66
C ARG A 210 13.90 2.61 2.69
N VAL A 211 12.87 1.93 2.21
CA VAL A 211 11.84 2.52 1.35
C VAL A 211 10.47 2.37 2.02
N MET A 212 9.66 3.42 1.96
CA MET A 212 8.30 3.42 2.48
C MET A 212 7.32 3.80 1.37
N VAL A 213 6.22 3.08 1.27
CA VAL A 213 5.17 3.33 0.28
C VAL A 213 3.85 3.51 1.01
N GLU A 214 3.12 4.56 0.66
CA GLU A 214 1.86 4.96 1.29
C GLU A 214 0.79 5.27 0.25
N ALA A 215 -0.40 4.72 0.41
CA ALA A 215 -1.61 5.27 -0.17
C ALA A 215 -2.13 6.42 0.73
N LEU A 216 -2.35 7.59 0.13
CA LEU A 216 -2.74 8.82 0.78
C LEU A 216 -4.21 9.15 0.49
N PHE A 217 -5.00 9.24 1.55
CA PHE A 217 -6.38 9.72 1.52
C PHE A 217 -6.45 11.20 1.89
N PRO A 218 -7.52 11.94 1.55
CA PRO A 218 -7.62 13.38 1.81
C PRO A 218 -7.26 13.84 3.24
N PRO A 219 -7.60 13.12 4.34
CA PRO A 219 -7.12 13.48 5.69
C PRO A 219 -5.60 13.27 5.85
N LYS A 220 -5.10 12.09 5.43
CA LYS A 220 -3.69 11.69 5.47
C LYS A 220 -2.82 12.61 4.60
N ARG A 221 -3.36 13.10 3.47
CA ARG A 221 -2.68 14.01 2.54
C ARG A 221 -2.18 15.29 3.22
N LYS A 222 -2.97 15.86 4.13
CA LYS A 222 -2.62 17.12 4.80
C LYS A 222 -1.49 16.95 5.82
N SER A 223 -1.48 15.84 6.55
CA SER A 223 -0.48 15.56 7.57
C SER A 223 0.76 14.83 7.03
N MET A 224 0.67 14.16 5.87
CA MET A 224 1.73 13.32 5.34
C MET A 224 3.07 14.06 5.16
N PRO A 225 3.15 15.26 4.56
CA PRO A 225 4.42 15.95 4.44
C PRO A 225 5.13 16.16 5.79
N HIS A 226 4.37 16.48 6.84
CA HIS A 226 4.92 16.64 8.19
C HIS A 226 5.35 15.30 8.78
N LEU A 227 4.55 14.24 8.59
CA LEU A 227 4.88 12.89 9.05
C LEU A 227 6.14 12.36 8.36
N ILE A 228 6.22 12.40 7.03
CA ILE A 228 7.40 11.96 6.28
C ILE A 228 8.63 12.77 6.65
N HIS A 229 8.48 14.10 6.79
CA HIS A 229 9.57 14.94 7.25
C HIS A 229 10.11 14.44 8.60
N ARG A 230 9.22 14.26 9.58
CA ARG A 230 9.56 13.77 10.92
C ARG A 230 10.20 12.38 10.87
N LEU A 231 9.63 11.43 10.12
CA LEU A 231 10.16 10.07 9.99
C LEU A 231 11.56 10.05 9.37
N ILE A 232 11.80 10.82 8.30
CA ILE A 232 13.10 10.90 7.64
C ILE A 232 14.14 11.57 8.56
N THR A 233 13.78 12.66 9.25
CA THR A 233 14.74 13.36 10.13
C THR A 233 15.03 12.60 11.42
N GLU A 234 14.01 12.06 12.10
CA GLU A 234 14.19 11.28 13.34
C GLU A 234 14.89 9.95 13.10
N SER A 235 14.70 9.35 11.92
CA SER A 235 15.46 8.17 11.52
C SER A 235 16.91 8.46 11.13
N GLN A 236 17.31 9.75 11.11
CA GLN A 236 18.63 10.23 10.65
C GLN A 236 18.91 9.77 9.21
N GLY A 237 17.91 9.92 8.35
CA GLY A 237 17.97 9.53 6.94
C GLY A 237 18.08 8.03 6.70
N ARG A 238 17.74 7.17 7.68
CA ARG A 238 17.68 5.71 7.44
C ARG A 238 16.59 5.35 6.45
N ILE A 239 15.46 6.05 6.48
CA ILE A 239 14.48 6.05 5.40
C ILE A 239 15.09 6.84 4.24
N ARG A 240 15.46 6.12 3.18
CA ARG A 240 16.10 6.64 1.97
C ARG A 240 15.08 7.20 0.99
N LEU A 241 13.87 6.64 0.99
CA LEU A 241 12.80 7.04 0.11
C LEU A 241 11.45 6.83 0.78
N ALA A 242 10.59 7.84 0.72
CA ALA A 242 9.17 7.69 0.98
C ALA A 242 8.38 8.05 -0.28
N ILE A 243 7.39 7.24 -0.61
CA ILE A 243 6.52 7.39 -1.78
C ILE A 243 5.09 7.49 -1.28
N GLY A 244 4.36 8.53 -1.70
CA GLY A 244 2.98 8.76 -1.34
C GLY A 244 2.09 8.88 -2.56
N PHE A 245 1.13 7.98 -2.69
CA PHE A 245 0.13 7.95 -3.75
C PHE A 245 -1.17 8.58 -3.27
N ASN A 246 -1.45 9.81 -3.68
CA ASN A 246 -2.71 10.47 -3.40
C ASN A 246 -3.76 10.02 -4.41
N ILE A 247 -4.69 9.19 -3.94
CA ILE A 247 -5.78 8.63 -4.73
C ILE A 247 -7.08 9.20 -4.17
N VAL A 248 -7.78 9.98 -4.99
CA VAL A 248 -9.05 10.60 -4.60
C VAL A 248 -10.19 9.71 -5.07
N ASN A 249 -11.16 9.42 -4.19
CA ASN A 249 -12.28 8.52 -4.50
C ASN A 249 -13.64 9.25 -4.64
N TRP A 250 -13.65 10.59 -4.70
CA TRP A 250 -14.89 11.38 -4.76
C TRP A 250 -14.94 12.28 -5.99
N GLY A 251 -15.67 11.82 -7.02
CA GLY A 251 -16.05 12.62 -8.19
C GLY A 251 -14.91 12.90 -9.18
N SER A 252 -13.72 12.40 -8.93
CA SER A 252 -12.56 12.52 -9.81
C SER A 252 -11.74 11.24 -9.76
N LYS A 253 -11.24 10.78 -10.91
CA LYS A 253 -10.26 9.69 -10.98
C LYS A 253 -8.81 10.18 -10.82
N LYS A 254 -8.61 11.47 -10.58
CA LYS A 254 -7.27 12.05 -10.48
C LYS A 254 -6.45 11.37 -9.39
N ALA A 255 -5.24 10.96 -9.76
CA ALA A 255 -4.29 10.38 -8.83
C ALA A 255 -2.90 11.00 -9.05
N THR A 256 -2.23 11.30 -7.93
CA THR A 256 -0.93 11.96 -7.92
C THR A 256 0.06 11.21 -7.06
N VAL A 257 1.35 11.31 -7.37
CA VAL A 257 2.44 10.77 -6.57
C VAL A 257 3.32 11.89 -6.02
N SER A 258 3.79 11.70 -4.80
CA SER A 258 4.83 12.51 -4.18
C SER A 258 5.96 11.62 -3.68
N THR A 259 7.19 12.12 -3.71
CA THR A 259 8.36 11.42 -3.16
C THR A 259 9.18 12.32 -2.26
N TRP A 260 9.75 11.73 -1.23
CA TRP A 260 10.63 12.41 -0.27
C TRP A 260 11.90 11.62 -0.05
N GLN A 261 13.02 12.33 0.05
CA GLN A 261 14.34 11.75 0.29
C GLN A 261 15.09 12.56 1.36
N PRO A 262 16.00 11.91 2.12
CA PRO A 262 16.88 12.62 3.03
C PRO A 262 17.90 13.46 2.26
N GLU A 263 18.23 14.63 2.79
CA GLU A 263 19.34 15.47 2.34
C GLU A 263 20.21 15.84 3.54
N ILE A 264 21.54 15.77 3.37
CA ILE A 264 22.48 16.16 4.41
C ILE A 264 22.90 17.60 4.15
N THR A 265 22.70 18.46 5.14
CA THR A 265 23.25 19.82 5.17
C THR A 265 24.26 19.94 6.29
N GLY A 266 25.25 20.83 6.15
CA GLY A 266 26.13 21.22 7.26
C GLY A 266 25.55 22.42 8.01
N ASP A 267 25.66 22.44 9.33
CA ASP A 267 25.48 23.69 10.08
C ASP A 267 26.76 24.54 10.08
N ALA A 268 26.70 25.68 10.76
CA ALA A 268 27.83 26.62 10.89
C ALA A 268 29.08 25.98 11.53
N ASP A 269 28.90 24.90 12.30
CA ASP A 269 29.96 24.16 12.98
C ASP A 269 30.42 22.91 12.19
N GLY A 270 29.88 22.71 10.98
CA GLY A 270 30.21 21.57 10.10
C GLY A 270 29.56 20.25 10.54
N LYS A 271 28.62 20.27 11.48
CA LYS A 271 27.87 19.07 11.89
C LYS A 271 26.82 18.74 10.84
N LYS A 272 26.69 17.44 10.55
CA LYS A 272 25.70 16.91 9.61
C LYS A 272 24.30 17.01 10.21
N ILE A 273 23.42 17.73 9.52
CA ILE A 273 22.00 17.83 9.80
C ILE A 273 21.25 17.08 8.70
N TRP A 274 20.40 16.14 9.10
CA TRP A 274 19.48 15.48 8.19
C TRP A 274 18.24 16.34 8.00
N THR A 275 17.91 16.61 6.75
CA THR A 275 16.69 17.28 6.32
C THR A 275 15.89 16.36 5.42
N CYS A 276 14.60 16.65 5.25
CA CYS A 276 13.74 15.92 4.31
C CYS A 276 13.38 16.84 3.15
N LYS A 277 13.62 16.37 1.92
CA LYS A 277 13.32 17.09 0.69
C LYS A 277 12.28 16.34 -0.11
N GLN A 278 11.17 17.02 -0.42
CA GLN A 278 10.19 16.53 -1.37
C GLN A 278 10.77 16.68 -2.78
N LYS A 279 11.06 15.56 -3.45
CA LYS A 279 11.66 15.52 -4.79
C LYS A 279 10.59 15.61 -5.87
N LEU A 280 9.49 14.92 -5.66
CA LEU A 280 8.31 14.96 -6.51
C LEU A 280 7.12 15.41 -5.66
N ARG A 281 6.37 16.41 -6.15
CA ARG A 281 5.24 16.97 -5.41
C ARG A 281 3.97 16.90 -6.24
N ASP A 282 3.04 16.09 -5.76
CA ASP A 282 1.69 15.92 -6.32
C ASP A 282 1.71 15.77 -7.85
N ASP A 283 2.68 15.01 -8.36
CA ASP A 283 2.83 14.82 -9.80
C ASP A 283 1.76 13.85 -10.32
N CYS A 284 1.10 14.24 -11.39
CA CYS A 284 -0.14 13.59 -11.83
C CYS A 284 0.19 12.39 -12.70
N PHE A 285 -0.20 11.18 -12.27
CA PHE A 285 -0.06 9.96 -13.08
C PHE A 285 -1.37 9.51 -13.71
N ARG A 286 -2.51 9.94 -13.15
CA ARG A 286 -3.84 9.69 -13.69
C ARG A 286 -4.68 10.98 -13.65
N SER A 287 -5.27 11.38 -14.78
CA SER A 287 -6.09 12.59 -14.90
C SER A 287 -7.49 12.40 -14.32
N GLU A 288 -8.29 13.47 -14.32
CA GLU A 288 -9.63 13.48 -13.69
C GLU A 288 -10.63 12.52 -14.35
N ASP A 289 -10.46 12.26 -15.65
CA ASP A 289 -11.22 11.30 -16.45
C ASP A 289 -10.75 9.84 -16.29
N GLY A 290 -9.62 9.64 -15.62
CA GLY A 290 -9.00 8.32 -15.43
C GLY A 290 -7.91 7.96 -16.44
N SER A 291 -7.65 8.83 -17.42
CA SER A 291 -6.59 8.56 -18.41
C SER A 291 -5.20 8.65 -17.76
N ALA A 292 -4.27 7.82 -18.24
CA ALA A 292 -2.86 7.95 -17.85
C ALA A 292 -2.28 9.27 -18.38
N VAL A 293 -1.47 9.94 -17.58
CA VAL A 293 -0.73 11.13 -18.02
C VAL A 293 0.59 10.70 -18.66
N GLU A 294 0.96 11.29 -19.80
CA GLU A 294 2.27 11.06 -20.42
C GLU A 294 3.42 11.52 -19.51
N GLY A 295 4.50 10.75 -19.53
CA GLY A 295 5.83 11.37 -19.40
C GLY A 295 6.56 11.27 -18.07
N ASN A 296 6.14 10.45 -17.10
CA ASN A 296 6.97 10.25 -15.91
C ASN A 296 6.97 8.79 -15.41
N LEU A 297 8.08 8.45 -14.74
CA LEU A 297 8.33 7.20 -14.04
C LEU A 297 8.50 7.55 -12.57
N ILE A 298 7.93 6.76 -11.67
CA ILE A 298 8.48 6.74 -10.31
C ILE A 298 9.85 6.09 -10.43
N PHE A 299 10.89 6.83 -10.10
CA PHE A 299 12.26 6.39 -10.27
C PHE A 299 12.96 6.37 -8.92
N PHE A 300 13.57 5.24 -8.59
CA PHE A 300 14.52 5.14 -7.49
C PHE A 300 15.62 4.14 -7.84
N TRP A 301 16.71 4.18 -7.09
CA TRP A 301 17.91 3.43 -7.40
C TRP A 301 18.01 2.21 -6.48
N LEU A 302 18.65 1.13 -6.94
CA LEU A 302 18.93 -0.02 -6.08
C LEU A 302 19.68 0.37 -4.80
N LYS A 303 20.57 1.38 -4.87
CA LYS A 303 21.25 1.93 -3.67
C LYS A 303 20.31 2.51 -2.61
N ASP A 304 19.08 2.87 -2.95
CA ASP A 304 18.10 3.39 -1.99
C ASP A 304 17.61 2.27 -1.03
N PHE A 305 17.84 1.00 -1.39
CA PHE A 305 17.60 -0.15 -0.54
C PHE A 305 18.79 -0.47 0.38
N CYS A 306 19.96 0.12 0.15
CA CYS A 306 21.17 -0.21 0.89
C CYS A 306 21.28 0.51 2.24
N SER A 307 22.05 -0.09 3.12
CA SER A 307 22.54 0.51 4.36
C SER A 307 23.88 1.20 4.13
N PRO A 308 23.99 2.53 4.26
CA PRO A 308 25.29 3.19 4.10
C PRO A 308 26.29 2.90 5.21
N ASP A 309 25.88 2.19 6.26
CA ASP A 309 26.81 1.71 7.30
C ASP A 309 27.26 0.28 7.01
N ASN A 310 26.35 -0.61 6.60
CA ASN A 310 26.67 -2.02 6.34
C ASN A 310 27.16 -2.30 4.92
N ASP A 311 26.83 -1.44 3.95
CA ASP A 311 27.17 -1.60 2.53
C ASP A 311 28.24 -0.60 2.06
N ARG A 312 29.03 -0.06 2.99
CA ARG A 312 30.17 0.80 2.65
C ARG A 312 31.09 0.05 1.68
N GLY A 313 31.31 0.64 0.51
CA GLY A 313 32.11 0.06 -0.57
C GLY A 313 31.37 -0.88 -1.52
N ARG A 314 30.10 -1.25 -1.22
CA ARG A 314 29.23 -2.03 -2.12
C ARG A 314 28.23 -1.17 -2.88
N ILE A 315 28.01 0.06 -2.44
CA ILE A 315 27.05 1.01 -3.05
C ILE A 315 27.55 1.59 -4.39
N ALA A 316 28.86 1.63 -4.60
CA ALA A 316 29.44 2.16 -5.83
C ALA A 316 29.04 1.27 -7.02
N GLY A 317 28.41 1.85 -8.04
CA GLY A 317 27.91 1.12 -9.21
C GLY A 317 26.46 0.63 -9.10
N LEU A 318 25.78 0.83 -7.97
CA LEU A 318 24.37 0.48 -7.81
C LEU A 318 23.40 1.57 -8.29
N ASP A 319 23.82 2.33 -9.30
CA ASP A 319 22.96 3.25 -10.05
C ASP A 319 22.08 2.45 -11.04
N ILE A 320 21.47 1.38 -10.54
CA ILE A 320 20.55 0.53 -11.28
C ILE A 320 19.14 1.07 -11.04
N PRO A 321 18.42 1.48 -12.10
CA PRO A 321 17.09 2.04 -11.98
C PRO A 321 16.05 0.97 -11.62
N ILE A 322 15.16 1.29 -10.70
CA ILE A 322 13.88 0.60 -10.52
C ILE A 322 12.81 1.64 -10.82
N SER A 323 11.92 1.32 -11.76
CA SER A 323 10.97 2.30 -12.28
C SER A 323 9.59 1.74 -12.59
N ILE A 324 8.55 2.54 -12.35
CA ILE A 324 7.17 2.18 -12.70
C ILE A 324 6.57 3.31 -13.54
N PRO A 325 6.18 3.03 -14.80
CA PRO A 325 5.55 4.02 -15.68
C PRO A 325 4.22 4.51 -15.12
N TYR A 326 3.89 5.78 -15.38
CA TYR A 326 2.59 6.34 -15.01
C TYR A 326 1.42 5.61 -15.66
N SER A 327 1.60 5.11 -16.88
CA SER A 327 0.62 4.24 -17.54
C SER A 327 0.33 2.97 -16.74
N LYS A 328 1.36 2.29 -16.24
CA LYS A 328 1.20 1.12 -15.36
C LYS A 328 0.53 1.49 -14.03
N LEU A 329 0.89 2.62 -13.43
CA LEU A 329 0.25 3.08 -12.19
C LEU A 329 -1.25 3.37 -12.40
N ALA A 330 -1.61 4.01 -13.51
CA ALA A 330 -3.01 4.22 -13.86
C ALA A 330 -3.74 2.88 -14.08
N GLU A 331 -3.12 1.94 -14.81
CA GLU A 331 -3.65 0.60 -15.05
C GLU A 331 -3.88 -0.19 -13.76
N TYR A 332 -2.90 -0.18 -12.84
CA TYR A 332 -3.02 -0.85 -11.54
C TYR A 332 -4.17 -0.28 -10.73
N LEU A 333 -4.38 1.03 -10.80
CA LEU A 333 -5.45 1.69 -10.08
C LEU A 333 -6.83 1.40 -10.69
N ASP A 334 -6.93 1.40 -12.02
CA ASP A 334 -8.16 1.01 -12.72
C ASP A 334 -8.52 -0.46 -12.47
N TYR A 335 -7.52 -1.36 -12.46
CA TYR A 335 -7.71 -2.75 -12.08
C TYR A 335 -8.25 -2.88 -10.67
N ALA A 336 -7.65 -2.15 -9.72
CA ALA A 336 -8.05 -2.19 -8.33
C ALA A 336 -9.48 -1.66 -8.11
N GLU A 337 -9.85 -0.54 -8.72
CA GLU A 337 -11.20 0.04 -8.64
C GLU A 337 -12.27 -0.88 -9.24
N ARG A 338 -11.95 -1.57 -10.35
CA ARG A 338 -12.83 -2.58 -10.96
C ARG A 338 -13.04 -3.77 -10.03
N LYS A 339 -11.97 -4.33 -9.46
CA LYS A 339 -12.07 -5.47 -8.52
C LYS A 339 -12.87 -5.12 -7.28
N PHE A 340 -12.72 -3.90 -6.78
CA PHE A 340 -13.52 -3.38 -5.69
C PHE A 340 -15.00 -3.31 -6.04
N THR A 341 -15.33 -2.76 -7.22
CA THR A 341 -16.72 -2.68 -7.71
C THR A 341 -17.35 -4.08 -7.86
N GLU A 342 -16.60 -5.06 -8.39
CA GLU A 342 -17.03 -6.45 -8.50
C GLU A 342 -17.33 -7.07 -7.11
N SER A 343 -16.45 -6.83 -6.12
CA SER A 343 -16.62 -7.30 -4.75
C SER A 343 -17.87 -6.70 -4.09
N GLU A 344 -18.04 -5.37 -4.17
CA GLU A 344 -19.22 -4.69 -3.62
C GLU A 344 -20.53 -5.21 -4.24
N GLN A 345 -20.55 -5.45 -5.54
CA GLN A 345 -21.73 -6.00 -6.23
C GLN A 345 -22.04 -7.41 -5.75
N ARG A 346 -21.01 -8.24 -5.57
CA ARG A 346 -21.14 -9.61 -5.08
C ARG A 346 -21.68 -9.63 -3.65
N GLU A 347 -21.10 -8.86 -2.73
CA GLU A 347 -21.55 -8.78 -1.34
C GLU A 347 -23.00 -8.29 -1.24
N ARG A 348 -23.38 -7.28 -2.05
CA ARG A 348 -24.77 -6.80 -2.11
C ARG A 348 -25.73 -7.87 -2.65
N ALA A 349 -25.28 -8.70 -3.61
CA ALA A 349 -26.09 -9.79 -4.14
C ALA A 349 -26.26 -10.93 -3.12
N GLU A 350 -25.19 -11.28 -2.39
CA GLU A 350 -25.18 -12.30 -1.35
C GLU A 350 -26.03 -11.88 -0.14
N GLY A 351 -25.87 -10.65 0.36
CA GLY A 351 -26.70 -10.12 1.44
C GLY A 351 -28.20 -10.03 1.08
N ARG A 352 -28.53 -9.72 -0.19
CA ARG A 352 -29.92 -9.77 -0.67
C ARG A 352 -30.48 -11.19 -0.71
N ARG A 353 -29.66 -12.19 -1.07
CA ARG A 353 -30.07 -13.61 -1.06
C ARG A 353 -30.31 -14.11 0.36
N GLU A 354 -29.46 -13.72 1.31
CA GLU A 354 -29.61 -14.14 2.71
C GLU A 354 -30.91 -13.60 3.32
N ILE A 355 -31.22 -12.31 3.12
CA ILE A 355 -32.48 -11.70 3.56
C ILE A 355 -33.71 -12.36 2.90
N ALA A 356 -33.61 -12.75 1.63
CA ALA A 356 -34.69 -13.43 0.92
C ALA A 356 -34.91 -14.86 1.43
N THR A 357 -33.87 -15.54 1.90
CA THR A 357 -33.93 -16.92 2.39
C THR A 357 -34.52 -16.98 3.80
N THR A 358 -34.21 -16.00 4.65
CA THR A 358 -34.75 -15.88 6.02
C THR A 358 -36.22 -15.44 6.05
N ARG A 359 -36.77 -14.93 4.94
CA ARG A 359 -38.17 -14.51 4.81
C ARG A 359 -39.10 -15.56 4.18
N ARG A 360 -38.64 -16.78 3.90
CA ARG A 360 -39.56 -17.86 3.53
C ARG A 360 -40.43 -18.22 4.74
N PRO A 361 -41.76 -18.05 4.69
CA PRO A 361 -42.62 -18.55 5.74
C PRO A 361 -42.51 -20.08 5.75
N MET A 362 -42.30 -20.67 6.94
CA MET A 362 -42.52 -22.09 7.14
C MET A 362 -43.99 -22.36 6.80
N MET A 363 -44.21 -23.07 5.69
CA MET A 363 -45.48 -23.72 5.40
C MET A 363 -45.57 -25.04 6.14
#